data_AF-A0A2A5P0J4-F1
#
_entry.id   AF-A0A2A5P0J4-F1
#
_cell.length_a   1.000
_cell.length_b   1.000
_cell.length_c   1.000
_cell.angle_alpha   90.00
_cell.angle_beta   90.00
_cell.angle_gamma   90.00
#
_symmetry.space_group_name_H-M   'P 1'
#
loop_
_entity.id
_entity.type
_entity.pdbx_description
1 polymer ?
#
loop_
_entity_poly.entity_id
_entity_poly.type
_entity_poly.pdbx_seq_one_letter_code
_entity_poly.pdbx_strand_id
1 'polypeptide(L)'
;MATVPANAPPSAALAEGYTRSHIPTMAYRFYGLVAMDAGEASRIGSELMELLRLDTYPVAVRLVRRGEGVPEGVRRPSKALGCRITLCQAFGMTRRYGWTIGVSPEECACNVAKLLFGWSTLEHRDYYVDFLLDAGFFRSRDAAAKAAEYDFSNCVLPRGECEAILTSPLNRCKIEPDVALVHGNPTQVFILVHGYLSGVGGDLKISYTGRHASCGHGVIQTYLSRRPNIVIPDEGDCVLAATEKDELIFAAPVDLLPDILEGVKAVFSRKLIRYPTPYYIKFEPVFPEPFRRLGERLR
;
A
#
# COMPACT_ATOMS: atom_id res chain seq x y z
N MET A 1 2.83 29.32 44.50
CA MET A 1 1.58 28.64 44.10
C MET A 1 0.76 29.63 43.31
N ALA A 2 0.82 29.56 41.98
CA ALA A 2 0.02 30.40 41.08
C ALA A 2 -1.08 29.51 40.49
N THR A 3 -2.33 29.92 40.68
CA THR A 3 -3.55 29.18 40.34
C THR A 3 -3.81 29.23 38.84
N VAL A 4 -3.94 28.06 38.22
CA VAL A 4 -4.42 27.89 36.83
C VAL A 4 -5.93 28.12 36.81
N PRO A 5 -6.50 28.97 35.93
CA PRO A 5 -7.94 29.14 35.85
C PRO A 5 -8.61 27.94 35.17
N ALA A 6 -9.71 27.48 35.75
CA ALA A 6 -10.53 26.37 35.28
C ALA A 6 -11.23 26.74 33.95
N ASN A 7 -11.06 25.89 32.93
CA ASN A 7 -11.79 25.97 31.67
C ASN A 7 -13.26 25.60 31.90
N ALA A 8 -14.18 26.54 31.61
CA ALA A 8 -15.60 26.26 31.46
C ALA A 8 -15.87 25.47 30.15
N PRO A 9 -16.85 24.56 30.11
CA PRO A 9 -17.17 23.81 28.91
C PRO A 9 -17.93 24.70 27.89
N PRO A 10 -17.68 24.57 26.58
CA PRO A 10 -18.44 25.33 25.59
C PRO A 10 -19.88 24.83 25.47
N SER A 11 -20.80 25.79 25.38
CA SER A 11 -22.25 25.62 25.29
C SER A 11 -22.70 24.80 24.07
N ALA A 12 -23.67 23.91 24.30
CA ALA A 12 -24.42 23.19 23.29
C ALA A 12 -25.24 24.16 22.40
N ALA A 13 -24.70 24.54 21.24
CA ALA A 13 -25.43 25.31 20.24
C ALA A 13 -24.80 25.17 18.83
N LEU A 14 -24.57 23.96 18.35
CA LEU A 14 -24.28 23.68 16.92
C LEU A 14 -24.76 22.26 16.57
N ALA A 15 -26.07 22.05 16.62
CA ALA A 15 -26.68 20.79 16.20
C ALA A 15 -27.99 21.07 15.48
N GLU A 16 -27.93 21.66 14.29
CA GLU A 16 -29.03 21.64 13.32
C GLU A 16 -28.52 22.17 11.97
N GLY A 17 -28.31 21.26 11.01
CA GLY A 17 -27.86 21.63 9.66
C GLY A 17 -26.97 20.62 8.96
N TYR A 18 -27.32 19.33 8.98
CA TYR A 18 -26.71 18.35 8.07
C TYR A 18 -27.79 17.63 7.27
N THR A 19 -28.41 18.37 6.35
CA THR A 19 -29.31 17.83 5.35
C THR A 19 -28.49 17.29 4.17
N ARG A 20 -28.60 15.97 3.96
CA ARG A 20 -28.35 15.19 2.71
C ARG A 20 -27.55 15.90 1.61
N SER A 21 -26.22 15.78 1.65
CA SER A 21 -25.42 15.90 0.42
C SER A 21 -25.53 14.61 -0.38
N HIS A 22 -26.25 14.67 -1.48
CA HIS A 22 -26.29 13.64 -2.52
C HIS A 22 -24.86 13.32 -2.95
N ILE A 23 -24.39 12.11 -2.66
CA ILE A 23 -23.20 11.55 -3.29
C ILE A 23 -23.60 11.32 -4.75
N PRO A 24 -23.00 11.99 -5.75
CA PRO A 24 -23.24 11.61 -7.13
C PRO A 24 -22.67 10.20 -7.29
N THR A 25 -23.54 9.24 -7.60
CA THR A 25 -23.15 7.96 -8.20
C THR A 25 -22.43 8.28 -9.50
N MET A 26 -21.11 8.45 -9.40
CA MET A 26 -20.24 8.57 -10.56
C MET A 26 -20.30 7.20 -11.25
N ALA A 27 -21.10 7.13 -12.31
CA ALA A 27 -21.10 6.02 -13.24
C ALA A 27 -19.64 5.76 -13.63
N TYR A 28 -19.15 4.56 -13.33
CA TYR A 28 -17.84 4.07 -13.74
C TYR A 28 -17.81 4.01 -15.28
N ARG A 29 -17.60 5.15 -15.92
CA ARG A 29 -17.09 5.22 -17.29
C ARG A 29 -15.68 4.67 -17.22
N PHE A 30 -15.42 3.65 -18.02
CA PHE A 30 -14.09 3.21 -18.42
C PHE A 30 -13.30 4.43 -18.92
N TYR A 31 -12.63 5.15 -18.01
CA TYR A 31 -11.54 6.04 -18.36
C TYR A 31 -10.44 5.12 -18.89
N GLY A 32 -10.08 5.31 -20.16
CA GLY A 32 -9.03 4.54 -20.81
C GLY A 32 -7.80 4.50 -19.91
N LEU A 33 -7.21 3.31 -19.78
CA LEU A 33 -5.96 3.09 -19.08
C LEU A 33 -4.93 4.08 -19.65
N VAL A 34 -4.63 5.14 -18.91
CA VAL A 34 -3.49 6.00 -19.24
C VAL A 34 -2.28 5.20 -18.82
N ALA A 35 -1.64 4.58 -19.81
CA ALA A 35 -0.38 3.88 -19.60
C ALA A 35 0.70 4.92 -19.26
N MET A 36 1.43 4.69 -18.17
CA MET A 36 2.64 5.44 -17.88
C MET A 36 3.83 4.69 -18.48
N ASP A 37 4.65 5.39 -19.25
CA ASP A 37 5.85 4.80 -19.83
C ASP A 37 6.91 4.51 -18.75
N ALA A 38 7.80 3.56 -19.05
CA ALA A 38 8.82 3.12 -18.10
C ALA A 38 9.83 4.23 -17.72
N GLY A 39 10.05 5.22 -18.58
CA GLY A 39 10.93 6.35 -18.33
C GLY A 39 10.33 7.32 -17.30
N GLU A 40 9.06 7.68 -17.47
CA GLU A 40 8.34 8.48 -16.48
C GLU A 40 8.25 7.77 -15.13
N ALA A 41 7.92 6.47 -15.14
CA ALA A 41 7.92 5.62 -13.96
C ALA A 41 9.26 5.70 -13.21
N SER A 42 10.38 5.57 -13.95
CA SER A 42 11.75 5.66 -13.44
C SER A 42 12.08 6.99 -12.78
N ARG A 43 11.65 8.09 -13.40
CA ARG A 43 11.81 9.43 -12.85
C ARG A 43 11.06 9.56 -11.53
N ILE A 44 9.77 9.24 -11.51
CA ILE A 44 8.93 9.36 -10.31
C ILE A 44 9.45 8.48 -9.18
N GLY A 45 9.80 7.22 -9.48
CA GLY A 45 10.35 6.31 -8.49
C GLY A 45 11.64 6.84 -7.87
N SER A 46 12.52 7.47 -8.66
CA SER A 46 13.76 8.08 -8.17
C SER A 46 13.48 9.29 -7.27
N GLU A 47 12.56 10.18 -7.67
CA GLU A 47 12.21 11.36 -6.89
C GLU A 47 11.51 10.99 -5.57
N LEU A 48 10.61 10.00 -5.57
CA LEU A 48 9.99 9.50 -4.34
C LEU A 48 11.04 8.91 -3.37
N MET A 49 12.01 8.15 -3.90
CA MET A 49 13.09 7.62 -3.08
C MET A 49 13.94 8.74 -2.46
N GLU A 50 14.25 9.79 -3.22
CA GLU A 50 15.03 10.92 -2.72
C GLU A 50 14.27 11.71 -1.65
N LEU A 51 13.02 12.10 -1.94
CA LEU A 51 12.20 12.92 -1.06
C LEU A 51 11.86 12.19 0.25
N LEU A 52 11.50 10.92 0.15
CA LEU A 52 11.05 10.13 1.30
C LEU A 52 12.16 9.31 1.93
N ARG A 53 13.39 9.34 1.38
CA ARG A 53 14.53 8.51 1.81
C ARG A 53 14.13 7.06 2.06
N LEU A 54 13.50 6.46 1.05
CA LEU A 54 12.98 5.10 1.15
C LEU A 54 14.15 4.10 1.26
N ASP A 55 14.02 3.11 2.15
CA ASP A 55 15.03 2.09 2.37
C ASP A 55 15.09 1.04 1.24
N THR A 56 14.06 0.99 0.39
CA THR A 56 13.94 0.05 -0.72
C THR A 56 13.28 0.68 -1.94
N TYR A 57 13.39 0.03 -3.09
CA TYR A 57 12.76 0.51 -4.31
C TYR A 57 11.23 0.39 -4.22
N PRO A 58 10.46 1.43 -4.59
CA PRO A 58 9.04 1.25 -4.90
C PRO A 58 8.88 0.19 -6.00
N VAL A 59 7.82 -0.60 -5.93
CA VAL A 59 7.57 -1.71 -6.86
C VAL A 59 6.55 -1.29 -7.89
N ALA A 60 6.95 -1.26 -9.15
CA ALA A 60 6.04 -1.17 -10.29
C ALA A 60 5.44 -2.56 -10.57
N VAL A 61 4.12 -2.65 -10.74
CA VAL A 61 3.40 -3.90 -10.99
C VAL A 61 2.58 -3.80 -12.26
N ARG A 62 2.70 -4.80 -13.14
CA ARG A 62 1.96 -4.91 -14.40
C ARG A 62 1.14 -6.20 -14.42
N LEU A 63 -0.16 -6.08 -14.65
CA LEU A 63 -1.07 -7.21 -14.89
C LEU A 63 -1.01 -7.56 -16.39
N VAL A 64 -0.23 -8.58 -16.77
CA VAL A 64 -0.06 -8.95 -18.17
C VAL A 64 -1.39 -9.39 -18.75
N ARG A 65 -1.88 -8.66 -19.77
CA ARG A 65 -3.15 -8.93 -20.42
C ARG A 65 -3.00 -10.08 -21.40
N ARG A 66 -4.13 -10.69 -21.77
CA ARG A 66 -4.14 -11.78 -22.75
C ARG A 66 -3.42 -11.40 -24.03
N GLY A 67 -2.43 -12.22 -24.40
CA GLY A 67 -1.68 -12.08 -25.65
C GLY A 67 -0.55 -11.04 -25.64
N GLU A 68 -0.35 -10.31 -24.53
CA GLU A 68 0.77 -9.36 -24.38
C GLU A 68 2.11 -10.08 -24.20
N GLY A 69 2.09 -11.25 -23.56
CA GLY A 69 3.29 -12.03 -23.28
C GLY A 69 4.18 -11.39 -22.21
N VAL A 70 5.30 -12.05 -21.93
CA VAL A 70 6.29 -11.57 -20.95
C VAL A 70 7.50 -11.07 -21.72
N PRO A 71 7.94 -9.81 -21.50
CA PRO A 71 9.08 -9.26 -22.21
C PRO A 71 10.37 -10.09 -22.02
N GLU A 72 11.24 -10.06 -23.03
CA GLU A 72 12.54 -10.72 -22.96
C GLU A 72 13.43 -10.07 -21.87
N GLY A 73 14.27 -10.88 -21.22
CA GLY A 73 15.17 -10.41 -20.14
C GLY A 73 14.51 -10.25 -18.77
N VAL A 74 13.20 -10.47 -18.65
CA VAL A 74 12.51 -10.57 -17.36
C VAL A 74 12.85 -11.89 -16.68
N ARG A 75 13.24 -11.84 -15.39
CA ARG A 75 13.57 -13.07 -14.65
C ARG A 75 12.32 -13.88 -14.40
N ARG A 76 12.42 -15.19 -14.66
CA ARG A 76 11.36 -16.17 -14.40
C ARG A 76 11.77 -17.02 -13.20
N PRO A 77 10.94 -17.17 -12.15
CA PRO A 77 11.29 -17.93 -10.96
C PRO A 77 11.81 -19.35 -11.23
N SER A 78 11.17 -20.08 -12.13
CA SER A 78 11.58 -21.44 -12.49
C SER A 78 12.99 -21.51 -13.06
N LYS A 79 13.40 -20.51 -13.85
CA LYS A 79 14.73 -20.45 -14.48
C LYS A 79 15.79 -19.84 -13.56
N ALA A 80 15.44 -18.77 -12.85
CA ALA A 80 16.38 -18.00 -12.04
C ALA A 80 16.63 -18.62 -10.66
N LEU A 81 15.62 -19.29 -10.09
CA LEU A 81 15.67 -19.85 -8.73
C LEU A 81 15.49 -21.38 -8.72
N GLY A 82 15.02 -21.99 -9.81
CA GLY A 82 14.74 -23.43 -9.86
C GLY A 82 13.48 -23.84 -9.08
N CYS A 83 12.66 -22.88 -8.62
CA CYS A 83 11.47 -23.14 -7.81
C CYS A 83 10.32 -22.18 -8.14
N ARG A 84 9.13 -22.50 -7.61
CA ARG A 84 7.96 -21.62 -7.60
C ARG A 84 8.06 -20.66 -6.42
N ILE A 85 7.52 -19.45 -6.57
CA ILE A 85 7.52 -18.42 -5.52
C ILE A 85 6.12 -17.85 -5.29
N THR A 86 5.92 -17.14 -4.19
CA THR A 86 4.72 -16.32 -3.99
C THR A 86 4.86 -14.95 -4.69
N LEU A 87 3.74 -14.25 -4.90
CA LEU A 87 3.78 -12.87 -5.41
C LEU A 87 4.41 -11.92 -4.39
N CYS A 88 4.20 -12.15 -3.09
CA CYS A 88 4.88 -11.42 -2.02
C CYS A 88 6.41 -11.53 -2.18
N GLN A 89 6.95 -12.72 -2.44
CA GLN A 89 8.38 -12.91 -2.72
C GLN A 89 8.83 -12.15 -3.97
N ALA A 90 8.02 -12.10 -5.03
CA ALA A 90 8.34 -11.31 -6.22
C ALA A 90 8.44 -9.81 -5.90
N PHE A 91 7.49 -9.27 -5.13
CA PHE A 91 7.53 -7.87 -4.67
C PHE A 91 8.75 -7.62 -3.77
N GLY A 92 9.02 -8.51 -2.81
CA GLY A 92 10.17 -8.47 -1.91
C GLY A 92 11.51 -8.44 -2.66
N MET A 93 11.71 -9.36 -3.60
CA MET A 93 12.92 -9.38 -4.44
C MET A 93 13.02 -8.14 -5.34
N THR A 94 11.89 -7.60 -5.81
CA THR A 94 11.90 -6.37 -6.60
C THR A 94 12.38 -5.19 -5.79
N ARG A 95 11.81 -4.98 -4.59
CA ARG A 95 12.16 -3.83 -3.74
C ARG A 95 13.53 -3.94 -3.09
N ARG A 96 13.97 -5.16 -2.72
CA ARG A 96 15.24 -5.38 -1.98
C ARG A 96 16.41 -5.70 -2.92
N TYR A 97 16.21 -6.55 -3.92
CA TYR A 97 17.29 -6.96 -4.84
C TYR A 97 17.31 -6.14 -6.12
N GLY A 98 16.26 -5.36 -6.39
CA GLY A 98 16.17 -4.60 -7.63
C GLY A 98 15.87 -5.45 -8.85
N TRP A 99 15.31 -6.65 -8.67
CA TRP A 99 15.04 -7.56 -9.78
C TRP A 99 13.75 -7.18 -10.52
N THR A 100 13.77 -7.31 -11.84
CA THR A 100 12.55 -7.35 -12.65
C THR A 100 12.14 -8.81 -12.82
N ILE A 101 10.95 -9.18 -12.35
CA ILE A 101 10.49 -10.57 -12.25
C ILE A 101 9.14 -10.72 -12.92
N GLY A 102 8.94 -11.83 -13.62
CA GLY A 102 7.66 -12.22 -14.19
C GLY A 102 7.20 -13.55 -13.60
N VAL A 103 5.98 -13.62 -13.09
CA VAL A 103 5.41 -14.83 -12.47
C VAL A 103 4.14 -15.23 -13.24
N SER A 104 4.13 -16.41 -13.84
CA SER A 104 2.91 -17.01 -14.43
C SER A 104 2.18 -17.92 -13.41
N PRO A 105 0.96 -18.39 -13.73
CA PRO A 105 0.20 -19.27 -12.85
C PRO A 105 0.95 -20.53 -12.41
N GLU A 106 1.77 -21.09 -13.28
CA GLU A 106 2.55 -22.31 -13.05
C GLU A 106 3.72 -22.06 -12.09
N GLU A 107 4.27 -20.85 -12.11
CA GLU A 107 5.39 -20.43 -11.28
C GLU A 107 4.95 -19.82 -9.94
N CYS A 108 3.65 -19.54 -9.78
CA CYS A 108 3.08 -19.11 -8.51
C CYS A 108 2.89 -20.31 -7.58
N ALA A 109 3.47 -20.24 -6.38
CA ALA A 109 3.31 -21.26 -5.33
C ALA A 109 2.05 -21.06 -4.48
N CYS A 110 1.52 -19.83 -4.39
CA CYS A 110 0.38 -19.50 -3.53
C CYS A 110 -0.95 -19.77 -4.24
N ASN A 111 -1.70 -20.78 -3.77
CA ASN A 111 -3.00 -21.13 -4.34
C ASN A 111 -4.06 -20.04 -4.15
N VAL A 112 -4.00 -19.29 -3.04
CA VAL A 112 -4.86 -18.13 -2.82
C VAL A 112 -4.59 -17.08 -3.90
N ALA A 113 -3.32 -16.77 -4.20
CA ALA A 113 -2.98 -15.85 -5.28
C ALA A 113 -3.49 -16.35 -6.65
N LYS A 114 -3.42 -17.65 -6.93
CA LYS A 114 -3.98 -18.20 -8.18
C LYS A 114 -5.48 -17.96 -8.30
N LEU A 115 -6.21 -18.08 -7.19
CA LEU A 115 -7.64 -17.76 -7.13
C LEU A 115 -7.86 -16.25 -7.33
N LEU A 116 -7.16 -15.41 -6.56
CA LEU A 116 -7.33 -13.96 -6.58
C LEU A 116 -7.01 -13.35 -7.95
N PHE A 117 -5.96 -13.82 -8.63
CA PHE A 117 -5.59 -13.29 -9.96
C PHE A 117 -6.39 -13.90 -11.12
N GLY A 118 -7.44 -14.69 -10.83
CA GLY A 118 -8.30 -15.28 -11.85
C GLY A 118 -7.63 -16.37 -12.69
N TRP A 119 -6.49 -16.90 -12.22
CA TRP A 119 -5.73 -17.97 -12.87
C TRP A 119 -6.31 -19.35 -12.63
N SER A 120 -7.07 -19.51 -11.55
CA SER A 120 -7.75 -20.75 -11.19
C SER A 120 -9.11 -20.44 -10.58
N THR A 121 -10.04 -21.39 -10.69
CA THR A 121 -11.39 -21.27 -10.17
C THR A 121 -11.67 -22.38 -9.17
N LEU A 122 -12.57 -22.13 -8.24
CA LEU A 122 -13.12 -23.16 -7.36
C LEU A 122 -14.37 -23.76 -8.01
N GLU A 123 -14.59 -25.06 -7.78
CA GLU A 123 -15.84 -25.73 -8.15
C GLU A 123 -17.02 -25.17 -7.32
N HIS A 124 -16.80 -24.97 -6.02
CA HIS A 124 -17.77 -24.38 -5.10
C HIS A 124 -17.13 -23.26 -4.27
N ARG A 125 -17.80 -22.11 -4.17
CA ARG A 125 -17.35 -20.98 -3.34
C ARG A 125 -17.23 -21.34 -1.86
N ASP A 126 -18.02 -22.30 -1.40
CA ASP A 126 -17.97 -22.78 -0.01
C ASP A 126 -16.60 -23.36 0.37
N TYR A 127 -15.82 -23.90 -0.58
CA TYR A 127 -14.46 -24.35 -0.30
C TYR A 127 -13.54 -23.22 0.16
N TYR A 128 -13.79 -21.99 -0.31
CA TYR A 128 -13.05 -20.83 0.17
C TYR A 128 -13.49 -20.43 1.58
N VAL A 129 -14.80 -20.53 1.87
CA VAL A 129 -15.35 -20.27 3.22
C VAL A 129 -14.78 -21.27 4.22
N ASP A 130 -14.75 -22.55 3.87
CA ASP A 130 -14.21 -23.62 4.70
C ASP A 130 -12.70 -23.43 4.91
N PHE A 131 -11.95 -23.08 3.85
CA PHE A 131 -10.54 -22.68 3.98
C PHE A 131 -10.34 -21.52 4.98
N LEU A 132 -11.16 -20.47 4.88
CA LEU A 132 -11.04 -19.31 5.77
C LEU A 132 -11.30 -19.67 7.24
N LEU A 133 -12.16 -20.66 7.51
CA LEU A 133 -12.39 -21.20 8.85
C LEU A 133 -11.24 -22.07 9.32
N ASP A 134 -10.84 -23.05 8.51
CA ASP A 134 -9.81 -24.04 8.86
C ASP A 134 -8.44 -23.38 9.07
N ALA A 135 -8.16 -22.30 8.33
CA ALA A 135 -6.97 -21.47 8.52
C ALA A 135 -7.02 -20.59 9.78
N GLY A 136 -8.15 -20.57 10.51
CA GLY A 136 -8.30 -19.85 11.77
C GLY A 136 -8.56 -18.34 11.64
N PHE A 137 -8.87 -17.83 10.44
CA PHE A 137 -9.15 -16.40 10.25
C PHE A 137 -10.48 -15.97 10.89
N PHE A 138 -11.42 -16.91 11.04
CA PHE A 138 -12.76 -16.62 11.56
C PHE A 138 -13.21 -17.65 12.59
N ARG A 139 -14.05 -17.18 13.53
CA ARG A 139 -14.63 -17.99 14.61
C ARG A 139 -15.97 -18.63 14.23
N SER A 140 -16.56 -18.23 13.09
CA SER A 140 -17.87 -18.71 12.65
C SER A 140 -17.99 -18.70 11.14
N ARG A 141 -18.77 -19.64 10.61
CA ARG A 141 -19.01 -19.77 9.16
C ARG A 141 -19.67 -18.54 8.55
N ASP A 142 -20.57 -17.89 9.27
CA ASP A 142 -21.20 -16.64 8.83
C ASP A 142 -20.18 -15.52 8.62
N ALA A 143 -19.22 -15.36 9.56
CA ALA A 143 -18.16 -14.36 9.41
C ALA A 143 -17.23 -14.70 8.23
N ALA A 144 -16.87 -15.98 8.07
CA ALA A 144 -16.08 -16.44 6.93
C ALA A 144 -16.80 -16.26 5.59
N ALA A 145 -18.12 -16.48 5.54
CA ALA A 145 -18.92 -16.28 4.34
C ALA A 145 -18.98 -14.80 3.91
N LYS A 146 -19.18 -13.88 4.86
CA LYS A 146 -19.14 -12.43 4.61
C LYS A 146 -17.77 -11.98 4.12
N ALA A 147 -16.70 -12.53 4.70
CA ALA A 147 -15.34 -12.25 4.27
C ALA A 147 -15.07 -12.79 2.85
N ALA A 148 -15.51 -14.00 2.54
CA ALA A 148 -15.42 -14.57 1.20
C ALA A 148 -16.15 -13.71 0.17
N GLU A 149 -17.38 -13.29 0.46
CA GLU A 149 -18.16 -12.40 -0.42
C GLU A 149 -17.42 -11.08 -0.70
N TYR A 150 -16.82 -10.48 0.33
CA TYR A 150 -16.00 -9.29 0.18
C TYR A 150 -14.78 -9.55 -0.71
N ASP A 151 -14.02 -10.61 -0.44
CA ASP A 151 -12.81 -10.98 -1.19
C ASP A 151 -13.14 -11.19 -2.67
N PHE A 152 -14.19 -11.96 -2.99
CA PHE A 152 -14.63 -12.21 -4.37
C PHE A 152 -15.08 -10.95 -5.11
N SER A 153 -15.57 -9.93 -4.38
CA SER A 153 -16.08 -8.70 -4.98
C SER A 153 -15.00 -7.63 -5.15
N ASN A 154 -13.93 -7.66 -4.34
CA ASN A 154 -12.97 -6.56 -4.27
C ASN A 154 -11.51 -6.96 -4.51
N CYS A 155 -11.18 -8.24 -4.31
CA CYS A 155 -9.81 -8.74 -4.32
C CYS A 155 -9.60 -9.88 -5.32
N VAL A 156 -10.58 -10.16 -6.19
CA VAL A 156 -10.49 -11.19 -7.24
C VAL A 156 -10.63 -10.56 -8.61
N LEU A 157 -9.66 -10.81 -9.49
CA LEU A 157 -9.71 -10.42 -10.90
C LEU A 157 -10.64 -11.36 -11.69
N PRO A 158 -11.40 -10.83 -12.66
CA PRO A 158 -12.13 -11.66 -13.60
C PRO A 158 -11.20 -12.60 -14.38
N ARG A 159 -11.72 -13.78 -14.70
CA ARG A 159 -10.94 -14.82 -15.37
C ARG A 159 -10.44 -14.33 -16.73
N GLY A 160 -9.15 -14.55 -16.99
CA GLY A 160 -8.51 -14.22 -18.26
C GLY A 160 -8.09 -12.77 -18.43
N GLU A 161 -8.29 -11.91 -17.42
CA GLU A 161 -7.77 -10.54 -17.44
C GLU A 161 -6.27 -10.46 -17.17
N CYS A 162 -5.71 -11.45 -16.47
CA CYS A 162 -4.30 -11.52 -16.11
C CYS A 162 -3.73 -12.88 -16.49
N GLU A 163 -2.71 -12.92 -17.33
CA GLU A 163 -1.96 -14.14 -17.70
C GLU A 163 -0.66 -14.30 -16.93
N ALA A 164 -0.12 -13.21 -16.40
CA ALA A 164 1.08 -13.19 -15.55
C ALA A 164 1.17 -11.85 -14.81
N ILE A 165 2.02 -11.80 -13.79
CA ILE A 165 2.42 -10.56 -13.13
C ILE A 165 3.86 -10.23 -13.51
N LEU A 166 4.12 -8.98 -13.88
CA LEU A 166 5.47 -8.44 -13.93
C LEU A 166 5.68 -7.44 -12.81
N THR A 167 6.87 -7.46 -12.23
CA THR A 167 7.31 -6.50 -11.24
C THR A 167 8.64 -5.88 -11.68
N SER A 168 8.83 -4.59 -11.43
CA SER A 168 10.08 -3.89 -11.71
C SER A 168 10.33 -2.82 -10.64
N PRO A 169 11.59 -2.51 -10.29
CA PRO A 169 11.87 -1.38 -9.41
C PRO A 169 11.45 -0.09 -10.10
N LEU A 170 10.53 0.65 -9.49
CA LEU A 170 9.89 1.81 -10.11
C LEU A 170 10.93 2.85 -10.54
N ASN A 171 12.01 3.05 -9.78
CA ASN A 171 13.07 4.03 -10.06
C ASN A 171 13.98 3.69 -11.26
N ARG A 172 13.87 2.49 -11.80
CA ARG A 172 14.58 2.02 -13.01
C ARG A 172 13.70 1.01 -13.74
N CYS A 173 12.45 1.42 -13.92
CA CYS A 173 11.38 0.58 -14.41
C CYS A 173 11.70 0.09 -15.83
N LYS A 174 11.35 -1.17 -16.11
CA LYS A 174 11.52 -1.80 -17.44
C LYS A 174 10.20 -2.28 -18.02
N ILE A 175 9.09 -1.92 -17.38
CA ILE A 175 7.74 -2.32 -17.74
C ILE A 175 6.85 -1.08 -17.70
N GLU A 176 5.76 -1.11 -18.46
CA GLU A 176 4.64 -0.18 -18.28
C GLU A 176 3.80 -0.69 -17.10
N PRO A 177 3.69 0.03 -15.97
CA PRO A 177 2.99 -0.49 -14.80
C PRO A 177 1.51 -0.10 -14.81
N ASP A 178 0.67 -0.88 -14.12
CA ASP A 178 -0.72 -0.48 -13.83
C ASP A 178 -0.86 0.06 -12.39
N VAL A 179 -0.06 -0.47 -11.47
CA VAL A 179 -0.07 -0.17 -10.03
C VAL A 179 1.36 -0.01 -9.53
N ALA A 180 1.57 0.87 -8.55
CA ALA A 180 2.80 0.93 -7.78
C ALA A 180 2.56 0.64 -6.30
N LEU A 181 3.49 -0.08 -5.68
CA LEU A 181 3.54 -0.35 -4.25
C LEU A 181 4.76 0.33 -3.64
N VAL A 182 4.54 1.25 -2.71
CA VAL A 182 5.59 1.91 -1.93
C VAL A 182 5.59 1.32 -0.52
N HIS A 183 6.66 0.60 -0.17
CA HIS A 183 6.87 0.15 1.20
C HIS A 183 7.64 1.23 1.95
N GLY A 184 7.15 1.60 3.12
CA GLY A 184 7.80 2.59 3.97
C GLY A 184 7.17 2.64 5.35
N ASN A 185 7.80 3.33 6.28
CA ASN A 185 7.26 3.46 7.63
C ASN A 185 5.99 4.33 7.66
N PRO A 186 5.24 4.35 8.78
CA PRO A 186 4.00 5.12 8.87
C PRO A 186 4.15 6.60 8.53
N THR A 187 5.32 7.21 8.78
CA THR A 187 5.55 8.63 8.44
C THR A 187 5.69 8.82 6.93
N GLN A 188 6.42 7.93 6.24
CA GLN A 188 6.56 7.98 4.78
C GLN A 188 5.20 7.77 4.10
N VAL A 189 4.39 6.80 4.57
CA VAL A 189 3.04 6.56 4.05
C VAL A 189 2.11 7.73 4.36
N PHE A 190 2.17 8.32 5.56
CA PHE A 190 1.44 9.56 5.89
C PHE A 190 1.74 10.70 4.91
N ILE A 191 3.00 10.87 4.50
CA ILE A 191 3.37 11.89 3.52
C ILE A 191 2.78 11.59 2.14
N LEU A 192 2.78 10.33 1.69
CA LEU A 192 2.17 9.93 0.42
C LEU A 192 0.65 10.19 0.41
N VAL A 193 -0.02 9.92 1.54
CA VAL A 193 -1.45 10.25 1.73
C VAL A 193 -1.66 11.75 1.60
N HIS A 194 -0.82 12.58 2.22
CA HIS A 194 -0.88 14.03 2.07
C HIS A 194 -0.59 14.47 0.64
N GLY A 195 0.33 13.81 -0.07
CA GLY A 195 0.58 14.03 -1.49
C GLY A 195 -0.70 13.87 -2.30
N TYR A 196 -1.36 12.72 -2.14
CA TYR A 196 -2.66 12.45 -2.79
C TYR A 196 -3.74 13.49 -2.41
N LEU A 197 -3.99 13.67 -1.11
CA LEU A 197 -5.07 14.54 -0.63
C LEU A 197 -4.82 16.02 -0.90
N SER A 198 -3.58 16.45 -1.13
CA SER A 198 -3.31 17.83 -1.53
C SER A 198 -3.89 18.18 -2.90
N GLY A 199 -4.01 17.20 -3.80
CA GLY A 199 -4.62 17.37 -5.12
C GLY A 199 -6.13 17.16 -5.12
N VAL A 200 -6.62 16.14 -4.41
CA VAL A 200 -8.04 15.75 -4.48
C VAL A 200 -8.91 16.28 -3.32
N GLY A 201 -8.30 16.74 -2.23
CA GLY A 201 -9.00 17.10 -0.99
C GLY A 201 -9.73 15.92 -0.34
N GLY A 202 -10.65 16.22 0.58
CA GLY A 202 -11.51 15.21 1.19
C GLY A 202 -10.73 14.15 1.99
N ASP A 203 -11.02 12.87 1.72
CA ASP A 203 -10.50 11.74 2.48
C ASP A 203 -10.01 10.56 1.60
N LEU A 204 -9.13 9.74 2.19
CA LEU A 204 -8.69 8.47 1.62
C LEU A 204 -9.51 7.33 2.23
N LYS A 205 -10.36 6.70 1.41
CA LYS A 205 -11.13 5.52 1.82
C LYS A 205 -10.23 4.28 1.79
N ILE A 206 -9.94 3.75 2.97
CA ILE A 206 -9.17 2.52 3.14
C ILE A 206 -10.14 1.38 3.39
N SER A 207 -9.94 0.32 2.63
CA SER A 207 -10.75 -0.90 2.64
C SER A 207 -9.78 -2.06 2.74
N TYR A 208 -9.74 -2.71 3.91
CA TYR A 208 -8.73 -3.72 4.21
C TYR A 208 -9.31 -4.88 5.01
N THR A 209 -9.00 -6.11 4.60
CA THR A 209 -9.56 -7.31 5.21
C THR A 209 -8.69 -7.91 6.32
N GLY A 210 -7.45 -7.42 6.48
CA GLY A 210 -6.45 -8.07 7.33
C GLY A 210 -5.80 -9.30 6.70
N ARG A 211 -6.09 -9.59 5.43
CA ARG A 211 -5.54 -10.70 4.63
C ARG A 211 -5.19 -10.19 3.24
N HIS A 212 -4.44 -10.99 2.48
CA HIS A 212 -4.13 -10.71 1.06
C HIS A 212 -3.46 -9.36 0.86
N ALA A 213 -2.52 -9.00 1.74
CA ALA A 213 -2.01 -7.64 1.88
C ALA A 213 -1.45 -7.07 0.56
N SER A 214 -0.20 -7.36 0.21
CA SER A 214 0.40 -6.78 -1.00
C SER A 214 -0.30 -7.21 -2.30
N CYS A 215 -0.72 -8.48 -2.42
CA CYS A 215 -1.22 -9.04 -3.68
C CYS A 215 -2.71 -8.76 -3.93
N GLY A 216 -3.58 -8.92 -2.93
CA GLY A 216 -5.02 -8.70 -3.05
C GLY A 216 -5.38 -7.22 -2.91
N HIS A 217 -5.09 -6.63 -1.75
CA HIS A 217 -5.43 -5.23 -1.49
C HIS A 217 -4.46 -4.26 -2.17
N GLY A 218 -3.16 -4.54 -2.12
CA GLY A 218 -2.14 -3.69 -2.71
C GLY A 218 -2.25 -3.63 -4.23
N VAL A 219 -2.35 -4.78 -4.91
CA VAL A 219 -2.42 -4.81 -6.38
C VAL A 219 -3.86 -4.86 -6.89
N ILE A 220 -4.62 -5.93 -6.59
CA ILE A 220 -5.92 -6.16 -7.26
C ILE A 220 -6.95 -5.09 -6.91
N GLN A 221 -7.15 -4.80 -5.63
CA GLN A 221 -8.15 -3.82 -5.22
C GLN A 221 -7.79 -2.42 -5.70
N THR A 222 -6.51 -2.03 -5.63
CA THR A 222 -6.02 -0.77 -6.18
C THR A 222 -6.25 -0.68 -7.69
N TYR A 223 -5.98 -1.76 -8.43
CA TYR A 223 -6.22 -1.85 -9.87
C TYR A 223 -7.70 -1.72 -10.22
N LEU A 224 -8.58 -2.46 -9.54
CA LEU A 224 -10.02 -2.48 -9.83
C LEU A 224 -10.71 -1.18 -9.41
N SER A 225 -10.38 -0.67 -8.21
CA SER A 225 -11.02 0.53 -7.67
C SER A 225 -10.50 1.82 -8.31
N ARG A 226 -9.32 1.79 -8.93
CA ARG A 226 -8.63 2.97 -9.47
C ARG A 226 -8.41 4.05 -8.41
N ARG A 227 -8.22 3.65 -7.15
CA ARG A 227 -7.98 4.54 -6.01
C ARG A 227 -6.77 4.06 -5.21
N PRO A 228 -6.01 4.96 -4.57
CA PRO A 228 -4.95 4.55 -3.67
C PRO A 228 -5.50 3.76 -2.48
N ASN A 229 -4.64 2.94 -1.88
CA ASN A 229 -4.95 2.19 -0.67
C ASN A 229 -3.75 2.16 0.29
N ILE A 230 -4.02 1.96 1.57
CA ILE A 230 -2.99 1.69 2.58
C ILE A 230 -3.22 0.28 3.10
N VAL A 231 -2.16 -0.51 3.09
CA VAL A 231 -2.22 -1.92 3.47
C VAL A 231 -1.19 -2.18 4.56
N ILE A 232 -1.63 -2.89 5.58
CA ILE A 232 -0.75 -3.40 6.64
C ILE A 232 -0.21 -4.75 6.16
N PRO A 233 1.12 -4.98 6.14
CA PRO A 233 1.69 -6.26 5.75
C PRO A 233 1.10 -7.43 6.55
N ASP A 234 0.81 -8.52 5.85
CA ASP A 234 0.33 -9.78 6.47
C ASP A 234 1.49 -10.76 6.70
N GLU A 235 1.19 -11.97 7.16
CA GLU A 235 2.18 -13.02 7.39
C GLU A 235 2.91 -13.41 6.10
N GLY A 236 2.25 -13.33 4.94
CA GLY A 236 2.89 -13.59 3.65
C GLY A 236 3.96 -12.57 3.34
N ASP A 237 3.66 -11.28 3.54
CA ASP A 237 4.62 -10.20 3.35
C ASP A 237 5.75 -10.23 4.39
N CYS A 238 5.45 -10.51 5.65
CA CYS A 238 6.45 -10.53 6.71
C CYS A 238 7.36 -11.76 6.64
N VAL A 239 6.79 -12.96 6.52
CA VAL A 239 7.55 -14.22 6.60
C VAL A 239 8.23 -14.54 5.27
N LEU A 240 7.55 -14.31 4.14
CA LEU A 240 8.04 -14.75 2.82
C LEU A 240 8.70 -13.64 2.02
N ALA A 241 8.28 -12.38 2.19
CA ALA A 241 8.83 -11.23 1.48
C ALA A 241 9.81 -10.38 2.30
N ALA A 242 10.07 -10.78 3.56
CA ALA A 242 10.92 -10.07 4.51
C ALA A 242 10.48 -8.61 4.66
N THR A 243 9.19 -8.35 4.81
CA THR A 243 8.66 -7.02 5.13
C THR A 243 8.82 -6.76 6.63
N GLU A 244 9.40 -5.62 6.99
CA GLU A 244 9.65 -5.29 8.40
C GLU A 244 8.37 -4.85 9.12
N LYS A 245 8.37 -5.02 10.45
CA LYS A 245 7.18 -4.79 11.30
C LYS A 245 6.76 -3.33 11.40
N ASP A 246 7.67 -2.42 11.06
CA ASP A 246 7.44 -0.99 11.03
C ASP A 246 7.14 -0.48 9.61
N GLU A 247 6.89 -1.36 8.65
CA GLU A 247 6.50 -0.98 7.29
C GLU A 247 4.98 -1.02 7.08
N LEU A 248 4.51 -0.07 6.28
CA LEU A 248 3.21 -0.06 5.65
C LEU A 248 3.39 -0.06 4.13
N ILE A 249 2.36 -0.51 3.42
CA ILE A 249 2.34 -0.50 1.95
C ILE A 249 1.34 0.57 1.51
N PHE A 250 1.84 1.60 0.84
CA PHE A 250 1.00 2.52 0.08
C PHE A 250 0.90 2.02 -1.36
N ALA A 251 -0.31 1.72 -1.80
CA ALA A 251 -0.57 1.29 -3.18
C ALA A 251 -1.30 2.40 -3.94
N ALA A 252 -0.90 2.65 -5.18
CA ALA A 252 -1.56 3.62 -6.03
C ALA A 252 -1.67 3.14 -7.48
N PRO A 253 -2.80 3.45 -8.16
CA PRO A 253 -2.86 3.49 -9.62
C PRO A 253 -1.72 4.34 -10.17
N VAL A 254 -1.07 3.86 -11.23
CA VAL A 254 0.17 4.46 -11.71
C VAL A 254 -0.02 5.88 -12.25
N ASP A 255 -1.17 6.15 -12.85
CA ASP A 255 -1.62 7.42 -13.40
C ASP A 255 -1.83 8.50 -12.33
N LEU A 256 -2.00 8.12 -11.05
CA LEU A 256 -2.09 9.07 -9.94
C LEU A 256 -0.72 9.44 -9.36
N LEU A 257 0.35 8.72 -9.70
CA LEU A 257 1.66 8.98 -9.12
C LEU A 257 2.25 10.36 -9.47
N PRO A 258 2.09 10.91 -10.70
CA PRO A 258 2.55 12.27 -10.99
C PRO A 258 1.94 13.31 -10.04
N ASP A 259 0.62 13.27 -9.85
CA ASP A 259 -0.10 14.19 -8.97
C ASP A 259 0.27 13.99 -7.50
N ILE A 260 0.44 12.72 -7.07
CA ILE A 260 0.90 12.41 -5.71
C ILE A 260 2.30 12.98 -5.47
N LEU A 261 3.23 12.81 -6.41
CA LEU A 261 4.59 13.33 -6.31
C LEU A 261 4.60 14.86 -6.22
N GLU A 262 3.84 15.55 -7.08
CA GLU A 262 3.72 17.01 -7.01
C GLU A 262 3.07 17.46 -5.71
N GLY A 263 2.09 16.71 -5.20
CA GLY A 263 1.52 16.94 -3.88
C GLY A 263 2.54 16.81 -2.75
N VAL A 264 3.40 15.78 -2.78
CA VAL A 264 4.48 15.61 -1.80
C VAL A 264 5.43 16.82 -1.85
N LYS A 265 5.85 17.25 -3.05
CA LYS A 265 6.70 18.45 -3.23
C LYS A 265 6.03 19.70 -2.69
N ALA A 266 4.73 19.90 -2.98
CA ALA A 266 3.96 21.04 -2.50
C ALA A 266 3.89 21.06 -0.97
N VAL A 267 3.62 19.93 -0.35
CA VAL A 267 3.58 19.77 1.10
C VAL A 267 4.95 20.06 1.73
N PHE A 268 6.04 19.56 1.13
CA PHE A 268 7.40 19.81 1.59
C PHE A 268 7.82 21.27 1.47
N SER A 269 7.37 21.98 0.43
CA SER A 269 7.67 23.41 0.23
C SER A 269 7.20 24.30 1.39
N ARG A 270 6.15 23.86 2.12
CA ARG A 270 5.59 24.56 3.28
C ARG A 270 6.36 24.29 4.57
N LYS A 271 7.32 23.36 4.57
CA LYS A 271 8.22 22.99 5.69
C LYS A 271 7.55 22.44 6.95
N LEU A 272 6.20 22.41 7.02
CA LEU A 272 5.46 21.83 8.13
C LEU A 272 5.62 20.30 8.17
N ILE A 273 5.35 19.66 7.04
CA ILE A 273 5.55 18.24 6.83
C ILE A 273 6.85 18.06 6.05
N ARG A 274 7.75 17.22 6.56
CA ARG A 274 9.04 16.90 5.95
C ARG A 274 9.52 15.54 6.42
N TYR A 275 10.40 14.92 5.65
CA TYR A 275 11.07 13.68 6.03
C TYR A 275 12.59 13.82 6.02
N PRO A 276 13.32 13.36 7.05
CA PRO A 276 12.80 12.85 8.33
C PRO A 276 12.08 13.93 9.16
N THR A 277 11.08 13.51 9.95
CA THR A 277 10.36 14.41 10.86
C THR A 277 11.28 14.88 11.99
N PRO A 278 11.40 16.19 12.26
CA PRO A 278 12.23 16.70 13.34
C PRO A 278 11.62 16.41 14.71
N TYR A 279 12.47 16.14 15.70
CA TYR A 279 12.05 16.08 17.09
C TYR A 279 12.08 17.48 17.73
N TYR A 280 11.05 17.81 18.51
CA TYR A 280 11.07 18.98 19.38
C TYR A 280 11.70 18.61 20.72
N ILE A 281 12.97 18.94 20.90
CA ILE A 281 13.74 18.70 22.13
C ILE A 281 14.23 20.01 22.77
N LYS A 282 13.59 21.14 22.43
CA LYS A 282 13.91 22.47 22.97
C LYS A 282 13.11 22.74 24.25
N PHE A 283 13.28 21.87 25.23
CA PHE A 283 12.69 22.04 26.56
C PHE A 283 13.77 21.87 27.62
N GLU A 284 13.62 22.57 28.74
CA GLU A 284 14.47 22.34 29.90
C GLU A 284 14.07 21.01 30.54
N PRO A 285 14.96 20.01 30.62
CA PRO A 285 14.64 18.75 31.27
C PRO A 285 14.51 18.96 32.78
N VAL A 286 13.46 18.40 33.37
CA VAL A 286 13.33 18.37 34.83
C VAL A 286 14.20 17.25 35.37
N PHE A 287 15.30 17.62 36.02
CA PHE A 287 16.25 16.66 36.57
C PHE A 287 15.76 16.06 37.91
N PRO A 288 16.04 14.76 38.15
CA PRO A 288 15.86 14.15 39.47
C PRO A 288 16.69 14.84 40.57
N GLU A 289 16.26 14.71 41.83
CA GLU A 289 16.86 15.39 42.99
C GLU A 289 18.40 15.27 43.10
N PRO A 290 19.04 14.09 42.86
CA PRO A 290 20.49 13.98 42.95
C PRO A 290 21.26 14.92 42.00
N PHE A 291 20.75 15.15 40.79
CA PHE A 291 21.37 16.03 39.79
C PHE A 291 21.22 17.50 40.18
N ARG A 292 20.07 17.87 40.75
CA ARG A 292 19.83 19.23 41.25
C ARG A 292 20.79 19.56 42.41
N ARG A 293 20.94 18.64 43.37
CA ARG A 293 21.88 18.79 44.50
C ARG A 293 23.34 18.89 44.06
N LEU A 294 23.73 18.17 43.00
CA LEU A 294 25.06 18.34 42.41
C LEU A 294 25.22 19.74 41.82
N GLY A 295 24.22 20.22 41.06
CA GLY A 295 24.21 21.56 40.48
C GLY A 295 24.40 22.69 41.50
N GLU A 296 23.77 22.57 42.68
CA GLU A 296 23.92 23.51 43.81
C GLU A 296 25.35 23.59 44.37
N ARG A 297 26.21 22.60 44.09
CA ARG A 297 27.58 22.51 44.60
C ARG A 297 28.66 22.89 43.58
N LEU A 298 28.29 23.13 42.33
CA LEU A 298 29.22 23.56 41.28
C LEU A 298 29.59 25.04 41.48
N ARG A 299 30.86 25.41 41.26
CA ARG A 299 31.39 26.77 41.39
C ARG A 299 31.76 27.34 40.03
#